data_AF-A0A0Q7SWN2-F1
#
_entry.id   AF-A0A0Q7SWN2-F1
#
_cell.length_a   1.000
_cell.length_b   1.000
_cell.length_c   1.000
_cell.angle_alpha   90.00
_cell.angle_beta   90.00
_cell.angle_gamma   90.00
#
_symmetry.space_group_name_H-M   'P 1'
#
loop_
_entity.id
_entity.type
_entity.pdbx_description
1 polymer ?
#
loop_
_entity_poly.entity_id
_entity_poly.type
_entity_poly.pdbx_seq_one_letter_code
_entity_poly.pdbx_strand_id
1 'polypeptide(L)'
;MQFRPLLIAAAALMAASAQAATFNFNGVIDAGPLAADSVPFSGSFSYTDPVTGSGFEQIALTAFSLNFLLTNFPLNAGATADFDNGVFLGLSYSHLSNADFTLTMTSGSMDVTDAFLHYTPTGGIESSGGYSISAVPEPESYALMLGGLGLVGWMARRRKA
;
A
#
# COMPACT_ATOMS: atom_id res chain seq x y z
N MET A 1 31.51 49.21 2.70
CA MET A 1 31.28 47.85 3.23
C MET A 1 30.13 47.25 2.42
N GLN A 2 30.44 46.41 1.43
CA GLN A 2 29.43 45.82 0.52
C GLN A 2 29.08 44.42 1.01
N PHE A 3 27.85 44.24 1.51
CA PHE A 3 27.30 42.92 1.85
C PHE A 3 26.82 42.23 0.57
N ARG A 4 27.27 40.99 0.33
CA ARG A 4 26.89 40.15 -0.82
C ARG A 4 25.78 39.18 -0.38
N PRO A 5 24.51 39.35 -0.79
CA PRO A 5 23.44 38.42 -0.48
C PRO A 5 23.27 37.46 -1.67
N LEU A 6 24.17 36.50 -1.83
CA LEU A 6 24.05 35.49 -2.91
C LEU A 6 24.27 34.05 -2.42
N LEU A 7 24.61 33.88 -1.14
CA LEU A 7 24.88 32.55 -0.55
C LEU A 7 23.67 31.91 0.16
N ILE A 8 22.55 32.62 0.32
CA ILE A 8 21.40 32.10 1.08
C ILE A 8 20.37 31.38 0.19
N ALA A 9 20.40 31.57 -1.14
CA ALA A 9 19.41 30.98 -2.04
C ALA A 9 19.60 29.48 -2.34
N ALA A 10 20.72 28.86 -1.94
CA ALA A 10 21.02 27.47 -2.27
C ALA A 10 20.51 26.44 -1.24
N ALA A 11 20.14 26.87 -0.02
CA ALA A 11 19.75 25.96 1.06
C ALA A 11 18.23 25.73 1.18
N ALA A 12 17.41 26.44 0.41
CA ALA A 12 15.94 26.48 0.60
C ALA A 12 15.12 25.55 -0.32
N LEU A 13 15.75 24.73 -1.19
CA LEU A 13 15.00 23.95 -2.19
C LEU A 13 14.85 22.45 -1.89
N MET A 14 15.30 21.95 -0.74
CA MET A 14 15.29 20.52 -0.41
C MET A 14 14.25 20.20 0.68
N ALA A 15 13.03 20.73 0.57
CA ALA A 15 11.91 20.18 1.32
C ALA A 15 11.38 18.98 0.54
N ALA A 16 12.03 17.83 0.68
CA ALA A 16 11.45 16.56 0.25
C ALA A 16 10.26 16.27 1.17
N SER A 17 9.05 16.44 0.66
CA SER A 17 7.85 15.92 1.33
C SER A 17 7.93 14.40 1.31
N ALA A 18 7.98 13.74 2.47
CA ALA A 18 7.84 12.29 2.52
C ALA A 18 6.45 11.90 2.01
N GLN A 19 6.36 11.28 0.83
CA GLN A 19 5.12 10.65 0.38
C GLN A 19 4.94 9.30 1.07
N ALA A 20 3.69 8.94 1.35
CA ALA A 20 3.36 7.63 1.92
C ALA A 20 3.50 6.55 0.83
N ALA A 21 4.24 5.48 1.13
CA ALA A 21 4.37 4.34 0.23
C ALA A 21 2.98 3.77 -0.10
N THR A 22 2.76 3.49 -1.40
CA THR A 22 1.57 2.78 -1.86
C THR A 22 1.91 1.33 -2.13
N PHE A 23 1.14 0.43 -1.54
CA PHE A 23 1.25 -1.00 -1.71
C PHE A 23 0.10 -1.49 -2.58
N ASN A 24 0.39 -2.42 -3.49
CA ASN A 24 -0.63 -3.06 -4.31
C ASN A 24 -0.83 -4.49 -3.86
N PHE A 25 -2.06 -4.98 -3.96
CA PHE A 25 -2.38 -6.37 -3.70
C PHE A 25 -3.30 -6.92 -4.77
N ASN A 26 -3.22 -8.22 -4.96
CA ASN A 26 -4.04 -8.97 -5.89
C ASN A 26 -4.19 -10.42 -5.44
N GLY A 27 -5.33 -11.00 -5.81
CA GLY A 27 -5.68 -12.37 -5.50
C GLY A 27 -6.79 -12.88 -6.40
N VAL A 28 -7.15 -14.14 -6.20
CA VAL A 28 -8.28 -14.80 -6.85
C VAL A 28 -9.08 -15.53 -5.78
N ILE A 29 -10.39 -15.60 -5.95
CA ILE A 29 -11.22 -16.47 -5.14
C ILE A 29 -10.92 -17.93 -5.47
N ASP A 30 -10.62 -18.73 -4.46
CA ASP A 30 -10.19 -20.13 -4.57
C ASP A 30 -11.05 -21.11 -3.74
N ALA A 31 -11.97 -20.59 -2.91
CA ALA A 31 -12.98 -21.36 -2.20
C ALA A 31 -14.38 -20.76 -2.33
N GLY A 32 -15.41 -21.63 -2.28
CA GLY A 32 -16.82 -21.26 -2.42
C GLY A 32 -17.31 -21.18 -3.88
N PRO A 33 -18.58 -20.80 -4.12
CA PRO A 33 -19.17 -20.79 -5.46
C PRO A 33 -18.41 -19.95 -6.49
N LEU A 34 -17.80 -18.84 -6.07
CA LEU A 34 -17.06 -17.95 -6.96
C LEU A 34 -15.67 -18.51 -7.36
N ALA A 35 -15.19 -19.57 -6.70
CA ALA A 35 -13.90 -20.19 -7.02
C ALA A 35 -13.91 -20.90 -8.39
N ALA A 36 -15.07 -21.41 -8.81
CA ALA A 36 -15.22 -22.09 -10.10
C ALA A 36 -14.85 -21.18 -11.29
N ASP A 37 -15.06 -19.86 -11.12
CA ASP A 37 -14.78 -18.84 -12.13
C ASP A 37 -13.44 -18.13 -11.90
N SER A 38 -12.66 -18.53 -10.89
CA SER A 38 -11.39 -17.88 -10.51
C SER A 38 -11.50 -16.36 -10.41
N VAL A 39 -12.59 -15.88 -9.78
CA VAL A 39 -12.93 -14.45 -9.76
C VAL A 39 -11.78 -13.63 -9.17
N PRO A 40 -11.19 -12.69 -9.93
CA PRO A 40 -10.06 -11.91 -9.45
C PRO A 40 -10.50 -10.75 -8.56
N PHE A 41 -9.60 -10.34 -7.68
CA PHE A 41 -9.69 -9.07 -6.97
C PHE A 41 -8.32 -8.40 -6.89
N SER A 42 -8.32 -7.08 -6.80
CA SER A 42 -7.09 -6.31 -6.70
C SER A 42 -7.33 -4.97 -6.04
N GLY A 43 -6.29 -4.37 -5.50
CA GLY A 43 -6.41 -3.11 -4.82
C GLY A 43 -5.09 -2.49 -4.46
N SER A 44 -5.18 -1.38 -3.74
CA SER A 44 -4.05 -0.68 -3.18
C SER A 44 -4.37 -0.13 -1.81
N PHE A 45 -3.32 0.09 -1.01
CA PHE A 45 -3.41 0.75 0.28
C PHE A 45 -2.15 1.54 0.58
N SER A 46 -2.26 2.47 1.52
CA SER A 46 -1.13 3.18 2.10
C SER A 46 -1.39 3.46 3.58
N TYR A 47 -0.31 3.65 4.33
CA TYR A 47 -0.32 4.09 5.71
C TYR A 47 0.88 5.03 5.93
N THR A 48 0.79 5.88 6.95
CA THR A 48 1.87 6.85 7.28
C THR A 48 2.54 6.56 8.60
N ASP A 49 1.85 5.88 9.52
CA ASP A 49 2.40 5.61 10.84
C ASP A 49 3.50 4.54 10.73
N PRO A 50 4.64 4.73 11.41
CA PRO A 50 5.74 3.80 11.33
C PRO A 50 5.42 2.48 12.04
N VAL A 51 5.92 1.37 11.49
CA VAL A 51 5.92 0.06 12.15
C VAL A 51 7.12 0.00 13.09
N THR A 52 6.88 -0.26 14.38
CA THR A 52 7.93 -0.32 15.40
C THR A 52 8.74 -1.61 15.36
N GLY A 53 8.14 -2.69 14.82
CA GLY A 53 8.77 -3.98 14.63
C GLY A 53 8.73 -4.87 15.87
N SER A 54 7.83 -4.59 16.82
CA SER A 54 7.77 -5.32 18.09
C SER A 54 6.34 -5.62 18.51
N GLY A 55 6.06 -6.91 18.76
CA GLY A 55 4.72 -7.38 19.10
C GLY A 55 3.71 -7.13 17.99
N PHE A 56 2.42 -7.23 18.35
CA PHE A 56 1.32 -7.02 17.43
C PHE A 56 1.00 -5.53 17.26
N GLU A 57 0.93 -5.08 16.01
CA GLU A 57 0.71 -3.69 15.64
C GLU A 57 -0.42 -3.60 14.61
N GLN A 58 -1.39 -2.71 14.85
CA GLN A 58 -2.47 -2.40 13.91
C GLN A 58 -2.29 -0.97 13.42
N ILE A 59 -1.87 -0.83 12.17
CA ILE A 59 -1.54 0.47 11.58
C ILE A 59 -2.72 0.95 10.74
N ALA A 60 -3.30 2.09 11.11
CA ALA A 60 -4.44 2.65 10.38
C ALA A 60 -4.07 2.99 8.94
N LEU A 61 -4.92 2.58 8.00
CA LEU A 61 -4.75 2.92 6.59
C LEU A 61 -5.12 4.38 6.33
N THR A 62 -4.29 5.09 5.55
CA THR A 62 -4.56 6.46 5.09
C THR A 62 -5.20 6.49 3.71
N ALA A 63 -4.98 5.44 2.90
CA ALA A 63 -5.74 5.18 1.69
C ALA A 63 -5.97 3.66 1.55
N PHE A 64 -7.11 3.31 0.96
CA PHE A 64 -7.45 1.94 0.60
C PHE A 64 -8.44 1.94 -0.57
N SER A 65 -8.26 1.02 -1.49
CA SER A 65 -9.20 0.73 -2.56
C SER A 65 -9.12 -0.74 -2.94
N LEU A 66 -10.27 -1.41 -3.00
CA LEU A 66 -10.39 -2.81 -3.45
C LEU A 66 -11.38 -2.87 -4.62
N ASN A 67 -10.99 -3.53 -5.70
CA ASN A 67 -11.84 -3.84 -6.84
C ASN A 67 -12.20 -5.32 -6.80
N PHE A 68 -13.49 -5.61 -6.71
CA PHE A 68 -14.02 -6.97 -6.69
C PHE A 68 -15.45 -6.97 -7.24
N LEU A 69 -15.78 -7.96 -8.07
CA LEU A 69 -17.11 -8.10 -8.72
C LEU A 69 -17.62 -6.80 -9.37
N LEU A 70 -16.74 -6.14 -10.15
CA LEU A 70 -17.02 -4.85 -10.83
C LEU A 70 -17.39 -3.69 -9.88
N THR A 71 -17.17 -3.86 -8.58
CA THR A 71 -17.43 -2.86 -7.55
C THR A 71 -16.11 -2.37 -6.96
N ASN A 72 -16.03 -1.05 -6.72
CA ASN A 72 -14.92 -0.46 -5.99
C ASN A 72 -15.32 -0.23 -4.52
N PHE A 73 -14.50 -0.72 -3.61
CA PHE A 73 -14.64 -0.63 -2.17
C PHE A 73 -13.58 0.34 -1.64
N PRO A 74 -13.97 1.58 -1.27
CA PRO A 74 -13.03 2.57 -0.75
C PRO A 74 -12.67 2.28 0.72
N LEU A 75 -11.76 3.08 1.24
CA LEU A 75 -11.38 3.10 2.65
C LEU A 75 -12.60 3.21 3.57
N ASN A 76 -12.68 2.31 4.54
CA ASN A 76 -13.63 2.34 5.64
C ASN A 76 -12.89 2.68 6.94
N ALA A 77 -13.62 3.30 7.88
CA ALA A 77 -13.10 3.57 9.21
C ALA A 77 -12.70 2.25 9.90
N GLY A 78 -11.52 2.25 10.54
CA GLY A 78 -11.00 1.08 11.24
C GLY A 78 -10.27 0.07 10.35
N ALA A 79 -10.07 0.35 9.07
CA ALA A 79 -9.22 -0.48 8.22
C ALA A 79 -7.74 -0.34 8.63
N THR A 80 -7.04 -1.47 8.80
CA THR A 80 -5.65 -1.51 9.27
C THR A 80 -4.77 -2.42 8.42
N ALA A 81 -3.49 -2.10 8.38
CA ALA A 81 -2.40 -3.00 8.03
C ALA A 81 -1.85 -3.60 9.33
N ASP A 82 -1.90 -4.92 9.45
CA ASP A 82 -1.53 -5.61 10.68
C ASP A 82 -0.14 -6.21 10.57
N PHE A 83 0.64 -6.11 11.65
CA PHE A 83 1.99 -6.64 11.75
C PHE A 83 2.17 -7.40 13.06
N ASP A 84 3.06 -8.39 13.06
CA ASP A 84 3.63 -8.95 14.29
C ASP A 84 5.15 -9.00 14.20
N ASN A 85 5.82 -8.37 15.16
CA ASN A 85 7.28 -8.29 15.20
C ASN A 85 7.91 -7.80 13.87
N GLY A 86 7.23 -6.86 13.21
CA GLY A 86 7.63 -6.30 11.91
C GLY A 86 7.29 -7.18 10.69
N VAL A 87 6.76 -8.39 10.89
CA VAL A 87 6.22 -9.22 9.81
C VAL A 87 4.83 -8.72 9.46
N PHE A 88 4.59 -8.44 8.18
CA PHE A 88 3.27 -8.05 7.71
C PHE A 88 2.35 -9.26 7.65
N LEU A 89 1.22 -9.18 8.35
CA LEU A 89 0.24 -10.26 8.49
C LEU A 89 -0.91 -10.13 7.49
N GLY A 90 -1.27 -8.91 7.08
CA GLY A 90 -2.43 -8.71 6.21
C GLY A 90 -3.12 -7.38 6.42
N LEU A 91 -4.25 -7.25 5.74
CA LEU A 91 -5.19 -6.16 5.89
C LEU A 91 -6.40 -6.63 6.70
N SER A 92 -6.78 -5.84 7.69
CA SER A 92 -8.07 -5.94 8.35
C SER A 92 -8.99 -4.89 7.72
N TYR A 93 -10.01 -5.34 7.00
CA TYR A 93 -10.98 -4.49 6.34
C TYR A 93 -12.37 -5.13 6.43
N SER A 94 -13.41 -4.32 6.56
CA SER A 94 -14.78 -4.81 6.47
C SER A 94 -15.66 -3.81 5.73
N HIS A 95 -16.55 -4.34 4.90
CA HIS A 95 -17.61 -3.61 4.23
C HIS A 95 -18.91 -4.40 4.37
N LEU A 96 -19.91 -3.76 4.98
CA LEU A 96 -21.25 -4.31 5.10
C LEU A 96 -22.13 -3.51 4.15
N SER A 97 -22.75 -4.20 3.19
CA SER A 97 -23.86 -3.59 2.46
C SER A 97 -25.14 -3.77 3.28
N ASN A 98 -26.06 -2.80 3.21
CA ASN A 98 -27.24 -2.76 4.08
C ASN A 98 -28.26 -3.91 3.86
N ALA A 99 -28.02 -4.84 2.92
CA ALA A 99 -28.86 -6.02 2.73
C ALA A 99 -28.24 -7.11 1.84
N ASP A 100 -27.15 -6.87 1.11
CA ASP A 100 -26.81 -7.72 -0.04
C ASP A 100 -25.66 -8.71 0.25
N PHE A 101 -24.66 -8.28 1.01
CA PHE A 101 -23.45 -9.04 1.31
C PHE A 101 -22.60 -8.38 2.41
N THR A 102 -21.72 -9.18 3.01
CA THR A 102 -20.56 -8.73 3.77
C THR A 102 -19.28 -9.08 3.01
N LEU A 103 -18.32 -8.17 3.04
CA LEU A 103 -16.98 -8.35 2.47
C LEU A 103 -15.96 -8.05 3.56
N THR A 104 -15.04 -8.96 3.84
CA THR A 104 -13.96 -8.74 4.81
C THR A 104 -12.62 -9.16 4.25
N MET A 105 -11.57 -8.41 4.59
CA MET A 105 -10.19 -8.91 4.50
C MET A 105 -9.75 -9.24 5.92
N THR A 106 -9.15 -10.42 6.07
CA THR A 106 -8.66 -10.92 7.35
C THR A 106 -7.17 -11.16 7.24
N SER A 107 -6.42 -10.61 8.20
CA SER A 107 -4.99 -10.82 8.32
C SER A 107 -4.66 -12.28 8.67
N GLY A 108 -3.52 -12.76 8.18
CA GLY A 108 -3.00 -14.08 8.50
C GLY A 108 -2.45 -14.15 9.93
N SER A 109 -2.11 -15.36 10.37
CA SER A 109 -1.63 -15.60 11.74
C SER A 109 -0.12 -15.45 11.89
N MET A 110 0.65 -15.73 10.83
CA MET A 110 2.12 -15.78 10.85
C MET A 110 2.72 -14.79 9.85
N ASP A 111 2.11 -14.71 8.68
CA ASP A 111 2.43 -13.77 7.61
C ASP A 111 1.20 -13.62 6.70
N VAL A 112 1.37 -12.88 5.60
CA VAL A 112 0.31 -12.62 4.61
C VAL A 112 -0.15 -13.86 3.83
N THR A 113 0.58 -14.98 3.85
CA THR A 113 0.22 -16.16 3.04
C THR A 113 -1.06 -16.85 3.50
N ASP A 114 -1.43 -16.66 4.77
CA ASP A 114 -2.69 -17.13 5.35
C ASP A 114 -3.78 -16.03 5.38
N ALA A 115 -3.50 -14.84 4.85
CA ALA A 115 -4.47 -13.75 4.78
C ALA A 115 -5.43 -13.96 3.59
N PHE A 116 -6.70 -13.59 3.78
CA PHE A 116 -7.73 -13.84 2.77
C PHE A 116 -8.78 -12.73 2.69
N LEU A 117 -9.36 -12.60 1.50
CA LEU A 117 -10.62 -11.91 1.26
C LEU A 117 -11.77 -12.91 1.48
N HIS A 118 -12.83 -12.50 2.14
CA HIS A 118 -14.04 -13.28 2.38
C HIS A 118 -15.25 -12.48 1.94
N TYR A 119 -16.12 -13.12 1.17
CA TYR A 119 -17.35 -12.54 0.63
C TYR A 119 -18.53 -13.45 1.01
N THR A 120 -19.50 -12.88 1.70
CA THR A 120 -20.69 -13.59 2.16
C THR A 120 -21.93 -12.89 1.61
N PRO A 121 -22.56 -13.41 0.54
CA PRO A 121 -23.81 -12.87 0.02
C PRO A 121 -24.98 -13.20 0.96
N THR A 122 -25.98 -12.32 1.02
CA THR A 122 -27.22 -12.56 1.76
C THR A 122 -27.96 -13.77 1.18
N GLY A 123 -28.17 -14.79 2.02
CA GLY A 123 -28.90 -16.00 1.63
C GLY A 123 -28.17 -16.91 0.65
N GLY A 124 -26.88 -16.65 0.38
CA GLY A 124 -26.02 -17.50 -0.45
C GLY A 124 -24.95 -18.21 0.36
N ILE A 125 -24.03 -18.86 -0.36
CA ILE A 125 -22.86 -19.54 0.22
C ILE A 125 -21.66 -18.59 0.12
N GLU A 126 -20.87 -18.50 1.19
CA GLU A 126 -19.65 -17.69 1.20
C GLU A 126 -18.59 -18.14 0.19
N SER A 127 -17.70 -17.22 -0.17
CA SER A 127 -16.51 -17.47 -0.97
C SER A 127 -15.30 -16.74 -0.39
N SER A 128 -14.12 -17.31 -0.57
CA SER A 128 -12.87 -16.72 -0.06
C SER A 128 -11.70 -16.92 -1.02
N GLY A 129 -10.69 -16.07 -0.90
CA GLY A 129 -9.47 -16.18 -1.69
C GLY A 129 -8.28 -15.54 -1.00
N GLY A 130 -7.12 -16.20 -1.09
CA GLY A 130 -5.85 -15.64 -0.66
C GLY A 130 -5.39 -14.48 -1.55
N TYR A 131 -4.50 -13.64 -1.03
CA TYR A 131 -3.87 -12.57 -1.80
C TYR A 131 -2.40 -12.39 -1.47
N SER A 132 -1.70 -11.74 -2.38
CA SER A 132 -0.30 -11.35 -2.19
C SER A 132 -0.17 -9.83 -2.28
N ILE A 133 0.90 -9.31 -1.68
CA ILE A 133 1.21 -7.88 -1.68
C ILE A 133 2.53 -7.65 -2.39
N SER A 134 2.56 -6.61 -3.20
CA SER A 134 3.76 -6.09 -3.82
C SER A 134 3.96 -4.64 -3.38
N ALA A 135 5.15 -4.36 -2.84
CA ALA A 135 5.57 -2.99 -2.65
C ALA A 135 5.83 -2.37 -4.03
N VAL A 136 5.21 -1.22 -4.32
CA VAL A 136 5.48 -0.47 -5.53
C VAL A 136 6.65 0.47 -5.23
N PRO A 137 7.79 0.37 -5.94
CA PRO A 137 8.87 1.32 -5.77
C PRO A 137 8.35 2.74 -6.03
N GLU A 138 8.47 3.62 -5.04
CA GLU A 138 7.94 4.97 -5.15
C GLU A 138 8.56 5.71 -6.35
N PRO A 139 7.78 6.55 -7.05
CA PRO A 139 8.28 7.39 -8.15
C PRO A 139 9.49 8.24 -7.74
N GLU A 140 9.56 8.63 -6.46
CA GLU A 140 10.63 9.45 -5.92
C GLU A 140 11.98 8.73 -5.87
N SER A 141 12.00 7.40 -5.68
CA SER A 141 13.25 6.62 -5.75
C SER A 141 13.87 6.72 -7.14
N TYR A 142 13.04 6.72 -8.19
CA TYR A 142 13.51 6.95 -9.56
C TYR A 142 13.92 8.41 -9.77
N ALA A 143 13.19 9.37 -9.22
CA ALA A 143 13.56 10.79 -9.32
C ALA A 143 14.88 11.11 -8.60
N LEU A 144 15.15 10.49 -7.45
CA LEU A 144 16.42 10.62 -6.73
C LEU A 144 17.55 9.86 -7.43
N MET A 145 17.29 8.68 -7.99
CA MET A 145 18.27 7.97 -8.81
C MET A 145 18.64 8.80 -10.04
N LEU A 146 17.65 9.35 -10.74
CA LEU A 146 17.85 10.22 -11.91
C LEU A 146 18.48 11.56 -11.53
N GLY A 147 18.10 12.14 -10.40
CA GLY A 147 18.71 13.34 -9.83
C GLY A 147 20.19 13.11 -9.50
N GLY A 148 20.51 11.97 -8.87
CA GLY A 148 21.87 11.55 -8.59
C GLY A 148 22.69 11.34 -9.88
N LEU A 149 22.13 10.65 -10.87
CA LEU A 149 22.75 10.47 -12.19
C LEU A 149 22.96 11.81 -12.91
N GLY A 150 22.01 12.75 -12.81
CA GLY A 150 22.12 14.09 -13.36
C GLY A 150 23.27 14.88 -12.74
N LEU A 151 23.43 14.81 -11.42
CA LEU A 151 24.55 15.44 -10.69
C LEU A 151 25.90 14.83 -11.10
N VAL A 152 25.99 13.49 -11.19
CA VAL A 152 27.20 12.79 -11.64
C VAL A 152 27.57 13.18 -13.07
N GLY A 153 26.59 13.19 -13.99
CA GLY A 153 26.80 13.62 -15.38
C GLY A 153 27.28 15.07 -15.49
N TRP A 154 26.75 15.96 -14.65
CA TRP A 154 27.18 17.35 -14.59
C TRP A 154 28.60 17.52 -14.04
N MET A 155 28.97 16.79 -12.99
CA MET A 155 30.35 16.78 -12.48
C MET A 155 31.34 16.23 -13.51
N ALA A 156 30.97 15.16 -14.23
CA ALA A 156 31.79 14.60 -15.30
C ALA A 156 32.00 15.60 -16.45
N ARG A 157 30.96 16.36 -16.83
CA ARG A 157 31.07 17.43 -17.85
C ARG A 157 32.04 18.54 -17.41
N ARG A 158 32.02 18.93 -16.14
CA ARG A 158 32.92 19.97 -15.59
C ARG A 158 34.38 19.56 -15.53
N ARG A 159 34.69 18.26 -15.46
CA ARG A 159 36.07 17.77 -15.47
C ARG A 159 36.71 17.76 -16.86
N LYS A 160 35.90 17.85 -17.91
CA LYS A 160 36.33 17.75 -19.31
C LYS A 160 36.43 19.11 -20.02
N ALA A 161 35.93 20.18 -19.38
CA ALA A 161 36.09 21.57 -19.80
C ALA A 161 37.14 22.24 -18.92
#